data_AF-A0A8H4WVV0-F1
#
_entry.id   AF-A0A8H4WVV0-F1
#
_cell.length_a   1.000
_cell.length_b   1.000
_cell.length_c   1.000
_cell.angle_alpha   90.00
_cell.angle_beta   90.00
_cell.angle_gamma   90.00
#
_symmetry.space_group_name_H-M   'P 1'
#
loop_
_entity.id
_entity.type
_entity.pdbx_description
1 polymer ?
#
loop_
_entity_poly.entity_id
_entity_poly.type
_entity_poly.pdbx_seq_one_letter_code
_entity_poly.pdbx_strand_id
1 'polypeptide(L)'
;MSDPLSVASALIAIVTATLQSSKILYETIQSFRNHRTAVSDLVRELKGLENVLRPLEDHVRADETAFLPLKFPLIQCREACVNFQDLVKKNSMRTRGESRTSFRDWAKLTYMNGDIVSFKELLAGYKSTITIALADANLRSSKVTLEVLNDYKGLICDTKLDLENHLKDIDSKLQEIVSQGITLATTKARTNLQRIESEKESTERCLEYCKNLLEQIDGMHFQVIPVASTSNAAVPISPRNMTLADSLTISTLKTCSHTLSDTINQLEAHRSSTGENLRLAALRQGVVHESDPDTNRQTLQNELESTKQCLSVCDRASEWASSGRVHVVEDISIGNNGKQLCVSTLGDLFNIKGARAGHGSFQFFGSVSECSLSEVLRSQNQQQYVHNESTADEMCISGGHAGSTI
;
A
#
# COMPACT_ATOMS: atom_id res chain seq x y z
N MET A 1 -15.92 -7.14 26.24
CA MET A 1 -14.49 -6.78 26.37
C MET A 1 -13.77 -7.61 25.32
N SER A 2 -13.29 -6.96 24.27
CA SER A 2 -12.73 -7.63 23.09
C SER A 2 -11.21 -7.58 23.22
N ASP A 3 -10.57 -8.74 23.20
CA ASP A 3 -9.13 -8.88 23.42
C ASP A 3 -8.30 -8.13 22.37
N PRO A 4 -7.33 -7.29 22.78
CA PRO A 4 -6.42 -6.59 21.86
C PRO A 4 -5.37 -7.52 21.19
N LEU A 5 -5.34 -8.81 21.52
CA LEU A 5 -4.44 -9.82 20.93
C LEU A 5 -4.98 -10.49 19.66
N SER A 6 -6.27 -10.32 19.33
CA SER A 6 -6.88 -10.96 18.15
C SER A 6 -6.47 -10.27 16.84
N VAL A 7 -6.25 -8.95 16.87
CA VAL A 7 -5.95 -8.14 15.68
C VAL A 7 -4.48 -8.30 15.24
N ALA A 8 -3.54 -8.38 16.20
CA ALA A 8 -2.12 -8.63 15.95
C ALA A 8 -1.81 -10.00 15.30
N SER A 9 -2.80 -10.90 15.26
CA SER A 9 -2.63 -12.22 14.65
C SER A 9 -2.78 -12.22 13.13
N ALA A 10 -3.36 -11.19 12.52
CA ALA A 10 -3.69 -11.22 11.10
C ALA A 10 -2.47 -10.98 10.20
N LEU A 11 -1.68 -9.92 10.44
CA LEU A 11 -0.53 -9.62 9.58
C LEU A 11 0.62 -10.61 9.78
N ILE A 12 0.88 -11.02 11.02
CA ILE A 12 1.93 -12.01 11.29
C ILE A 12 1.60 -13.37 10.64
N ALA A 13 0.33 -13.78 10.63
CA ALA A 13 -0.12 -14.97 9.93
C ALA A 13 0.07 -14.83 8.41
N ILE A 14 -0.18 -13.64 7.84
CA ILE A 14 0.06 -13.36 6.42
C ILE A 14 1.56 -13.46 6.11
N VAL A 15 2.43 -12.77 6.86
CA VAL A 15 3.90 -12.84 6.68
C VAL A 15 4.39 -14.28 6.76
N THR A 16 3.93 -15.03 7.77
CA THR A 16 4.28 -16.44 7.95
C THR A 16 3.83 -17.27 6.75
N ALA A 17 2.59 -17.08 6.28
CA ALA A 17 2.08 -17.80 5.12
C ALA A 17 2.84 -17.48 3.83
N THR A 18 3.22 -16.22 3.62
CA THR A 18 4.06 -15.78 2.48
C THR A 18 5.47 -16.36 2.56
N LEU A 19 6.06 -16.42 3.76
CA LEU A 19 7.36 -17.06 3.99
C LEU A 19 7.31 -18.57 3.69
N GLN A 20 6.25 -19.25 4.11
CA GLN A 20 6.08 -20.67 3.82
C GLN A 20 5.86 -20.93 2.32
N SER A 21 5.00 -20.18 1.65
CA SER A 21 4.77 -20.38 0.21
C SER A 21 6.01 -20.13 -0.64
N SER A 22 6.79 -19.08 -0.32
CA SER A 22 8.07 -18.79 -1.00
C SER A 22 9.12 -19.88 -0.77
N LYS A 23 9.21 -20.46 0.43
CA LYS A 23 10.09 -21.61 0.72
C LYS A 23 9.69 -22.86 -0.07
N ILE A 24 8.41 -23.21 -0.07
CA ILE A 24 7.93 -24.39 -0.78
C ILE A 24 8.18 -24.21 -2.29
N LEU A 25 8.00 -23.00 -2.82
CA LEU A 25 8.34 -22.69 -4.21
C LEU A 25 9.85 -22.81 -4.48
N TYR A 26 10.69 -22.26 -3.60
CA TYR A 26 12.15 -22.39 -3.67
C TYR A 26 12.57 -23.86 -3.74
N GLU A 27 12.08 -24.72 -2.84
CA GLU A 27 12.41 -26.15 -2.81
C GLU A 27 11.95 -26.86 -4.09
N THR A 28 10.75 -26.51 -4.57
CA THR A 28 10.20 -27.05 -5.82
C THR A 28 11.14 -26.73 -7.00
N ILE A 29 11.59 -25.48 -7.12
CA ILE A 29 12.42 -25.02 -8.25
C ILE A 29 13.89 -25.40 -8.10
N GLN A 30 14.42 -25.47 -6.88
CA GLN A 30 15.83 -25.75 -6.59
C GLN A 30 16.30 -27.06 -7.22
N SER A 31 15.44 -28.07 -7.24
CA SER A 31 15.70 -29.37 -7.86
C SER A 31 15.99 -29.29 -9.38
N PHE A 32 15.62 -28.19 -10.03
CA PHE A 32 15.79 -27.93 -11.47
C PHE A 32 16.88 -26.90 -11.81
N ARG A 33 17.58 -26.35 -10.81
CA ARG A 33 18.52 -25.21 -10.97
C ARG A 33 19.64 -25.44 -11.99
N ASN A 34 20.04 -26.68 -12.21
CA ASN A 34 21.20 -27.04 -13.04
C ASN A 34 20.97 -26.89 -14.55
N HIS A 35 19.79 -26.41 -14.99
CA HIS A 35 19.39 -26.49 -16.40
C HIS A 35 19.29 -25.14 -17.13
N ARG A 36 19.10 -23.99 -16.45
CA ARG A 36 19.01 -22.66 -17.10
C ARG A 36 19.39 -21.51 -16.16
N THR A 37 20.01 -20.46 -16.71
CA THR A 37 20.36 -19.22 -15.99
C THR A 37 19.13 -18.56 -15.35
N ALA A 38 18.04 -18.39 -16.09
CA ALA A 38 16.81 -17.78 -15.58
C ALA A 38 16.21 -18.51 -14.37
N VAL A 39 16.33 -19.84 -14.31
CA VAL A 39 15.91 -20.65 -13.16
C VAL A 39 16.83 -20.40 -11.97
N SER A 40 18.14 -20.31 -12.19
CA SER A 40 19.09 -19.96 -11.12
C SER A 40 18.87 -18.54 -10.59
N ASP A 41 18.50 -17.59 -11.44
CA ASP A 41 18.20 -16.22 -11.02
C ASP A 41 16.91 -16.17 -10.20
N LEU A 42 15.86 -16.90 -10.62
CA LEU A 42 14.63 -17.02 -9.84
C LEU A 42 14.88 -17.69 -8.46
N VAL A 43 15.73 -18.72 -8.40
CA VAL A 43 16.12 -19.36 -7.13
C VAL A 43 16.88 -18.38 -6.22
N ARG A 44 17.78 -17.58 -6.79
CA ARG A 44 18.46 -16.51 -6.03
C ARG A 44 17.44 -15.53 -5.49
N GLU A 45 16.42 -15.20 -6.29
CA GLU A 45 15.47 -14.18 -5.92
C GLU A 45 14.45 -14.64 -4.87
N LEU A 46 14.02 -15.90 -4.95
CA LEU A 46 13.26 -16.53 -3.87
C LEU A 46 14.05 -16.58 -2.56
N LYS A 47 15.38 -16.79 -2.63
CA LYS A 47 16.23 -16.73 -1.44
C LYS A 47 16.33 -15.31 -0.88
N GLY A 48 16.44 -14.31 -1.74
CA GLY A 48 16.39 -12.89 -1.36
C GLY A 48 15.07 -12.54 -0.66
N LEU A 49 13.94 -13.00 -1.21
CA LEU A 49 12.62 -12.82 -0.61
C LEU A 49 12.52 -13.48 0.77
N GLU A 50 13.04 -14.69 0.94
CA GLU A 50 13.09 -15.36 2.25
C GLU A 50 13.88 -14.55 3.29
N ASN A 51 15.01 -13.95 2.86
CA ASN A 51 15.88 -13.17 3.74
C ASN A 51 15.24 -11.88 4.24
N VAL A 52 14.26 -11.33 3.52
CA VAL A 52 13.53 -10.11 3.95
C VAL A 52 12.25 -10.47 4.72
N LEU A 53 11.60 -11.60 4.41
CA LEU A 53 10.40 -12.03 5.12
C LEU A 53 10.68 -12.49 6.56
N ARG A 54 11.86 -13.07 6.84
CA ARG A 54 12.22 -13.49 8.21
C ARG A 54 12.35 -12.30 9.18
N PRO A 55 13.16 -11.25 8.91
CA PRO A 55 13.20 -10.07 9.77
C PRO A 55 11.84 -9.36 9.87
N LEU A 56 11.04 -9.38 8.80
CA LEU A 56 9.70 -8.79 8.80
C LEU A 56 8.79 -9.44 9.84
N GLU A 57 8.86 -10.76 10.01
CA GLU A 57 8.08 -11.47 11.01
C GLU A 57 8.37 -10.96 12.44
N ASP A 58 9.64 -10.71 12.74
CA ASP A 58 10.05 -10.17 14.05
C ASP A 58 9.65 -8.71 14.24
N HIS A 59 9.76 -7.89 13.20
CA HIS A 59 9.37 -6.48 13.27
C HIS A 59 7.85 -6.30 13.40
N VAL A 60 7.07 -7.11 12.68
CA VAL A 60 5.59 -7.10 12.79
C VAL A 60 5.13 -7.52 14.18
N ARG A 61 5.86 -8.42 14.85
CA ARG A 61 5.58 -8.80 16.23
C ARG A 61 5.79 -7.65 17.22
N ALA A 62 6.72 -6.73 16.91
CA ALA A 62 7.01 -5.57 17.75
C ALA A 62 6.09 -4.38 17.45
N ASP A 63 5.85 -4.08 16.17
CA ASP A 63 5.00 -2.99 15.71
C ASP A 63 4.28 -3.40 14.41
N GLU A 64 3.09 -4.01 14.55
CA GLU A 64 2.28 -4.40 13.41
C GLU A 64 1.82 -3.20 12.57
N THR A 65 1.55 -2.06 13.22
CA THR A 65 0.91 -0.90 12.58
C THR A 65 1.80 -0.25 11.51
N ALA A 66 3.12 -0.26 11.72
CA ALA A 66 4.09 0.23 10.74
C ALA A 66 4.02 -0.50 9.40
N PHE A 67 3.65 -1.79 9.41
CA PHE A 67 3.67 -2.68 8.24
C PHE A 67 2.29 -2.97 7.64
N LEU A 68 1.21 -2.37 8.16
CA LEU A 68 -0.14 -2.54 7.61
C LEU A 68 -0.23 -2.31 6.08
N PRO A 69 0.49 -1.34 5.48
CA PRO A 69 0.47 -1.16 4.02
C PRO A 69 1.08 -2.31 3.22
N LEU A 70 1.85 -3.21 3.85
CA LEU A 70 2.36 -4.42 3.20
C LEU A 70 1.33 -5.55 3.17
N LYS A 71 0.18 -5.43 3.87
CA LYS A 71 -0.77 -6.52 4.03
C LYS A 71 -1.23 -7.11 2.70
N PHE A 72 -1.69 -6.28 1.77
CA PHE A 72 -2.14 -6.74 0.46
C PHE A 72 -0.98 -7.17 -0.45
N PRO A 73 0.15 -6.43 -0.54
CA PRO A 73 1.35 -6.92 -1.21
C PRO A 73 1.81 -8.31 -0.78
N LEU A 74 1.78 -8.61 0.53
CA LEU A 74 2.17 -9.92 1.05
C LEU A 74 1.17 -11.02 0.67
N ILE A 75 -0.13 -10.71 0.65
CA ILE A 75 -1.17 -11.63 0.17
C ILE A 75 -0.94 -11.96 -1.30
N GLN A 76 -0.74 -10.94 -2.15
CA GLN A 76 -0.50 -11.16 -3.57
C GLN A 76 0.83 -11.87 -3.84
N CYS A 77 1.89 -11.54 -3.10
CA CYS A 77 3.15 -12.28 -3.15
C CYS A 77 2.96 -13.78 -2.80
N ARG A 78 2.16 -14.08 -1.77
CA ARG A 78 1.82 -15.46 -1.40
C ARG A 78 1.07 -16.16 -2.53
N GLU A 79 0.02 -15.54 -3.06
CA GLU A 79 -0.79 -16.08 -4.15
C GLU A 79 0.06 -16.32 -5.41
N ALA A 80 0.92 -15.38 -5.77
CA ALA A 80 1.87 -15.51 -6.87
C ALA A 80 2.80 -16.72 -6.67
N CYS A 81 3.36 -16.90 -5.46
CA CYS A 81 4.20 -18.06 -5.15
C CYS A 81 3.44 -19.38 -5.27
N VAL A 82 2.22 -19.46 -4.74
CA VAL A 82 1.38 -20.68 -4.80
C VAL A 82 0.99 -21.01 -6.24
N ASN A 83 0.48 -20.02 -6.98
CA ASN A 83 0.02 -20.18 -8.35
C ASN A 83 1.18 -20.60 -9.27
N PHE A 84 2.36 -19.98 -9.11
CA PHE A 84 3.53 -20.35 -9.89
C PHE A 84 4.04 -21.75 -9.52
N GLN A 85 3.98 -22.14 -8.24
CA GLN A 85 4.30 -23.50 -7.82
C GLN A 85 3.39 -24.52 -8.51
N ASP A 86 2.10 -24.25 -8.57
CA ASP A 86 1.13 -25.12 -9.24
C ASP A 86 1.39 -25.19 -10.74
N LEU A 87 1.78 -24.10 -11.38
CA LEU A 87 2.22 -24.09 -12.78
C LEU A 87 3.45 -25.00 -12.98
N VAL A 88 4.46 -24.91 -12.11
CA VAL A 88 5.65 -25.76 -12.18
C VAL A 88 5.28 -27.24 -11.97
N LYS A 89 4.42 -27.57 -11.01
CA LYS A 89 3.96 -28.95 -10.75
C LYS A 89 3.14 -29.52 -11.90
N LYS A 90 2.15 -28.78 -12.41
CA LYS A 90 1.30 -29.21 -13.53
C LYS A 90 2.14 -29.51 -14.78
N ASN A 91 3.13 -28.68 -15.06
CA ASN A 91 3.96 -28.84 -16.24
C ASN A 91 5.05 -29.92 -16.07
N SER A 92 5.51 -30.19 -14.85
CA SER A 92 6.44 -31.30 -14.57
C SER A 92 5.78 -32.69 -14.57
N MET A 93 4.48 -32.81 -14.26
CA MET A 93 3.76 -34.10 -14.30
C MET A 93 3.52 -34.65 -15.72
N ARG A 94 3.50 -33.78 -16.75
CA ARG A 94 3.26 -34.17 -18.14
C ARG A 94 4.38 -35.01 -18.76
N THR A 95 5.56 -35.07 -18.14
CA THR A 95 6.76 -35.73 -18.69
C THR A 95 7.11 -37.03 -17.98
N ARG A 96 6.14 -37.69 -17.32
CA ARG A 96 6.39 -38.88 -16.48
C ARG A 96 6.56 -40.17 -17.30
N GLY A 97 7.62 -40.21 -18.09
CA GLY A 97 8.30 -41.43 -18.54
C GLY A 97 9.78 -41.26 -18.20
N GLU A 98 10.29 -42.11 -17.32
CA GLU A 98 11.69 -42.17 -16.84
C GLU A 98 12.15 -41.15 -15.77
N SER A 99 12.90 -41.71 -14.83
CA SER A 99 13.41 -41.19 -13.58
C SER A 99 14.49 -40.09 -13.70
N ARG A 100 14.21 -39.04 -14.48
CA ARG A 100 15.00 -37.81 -14.48
C ARG A 100 14.02 -36.64 -14.38
N THR A 101 14.22 -35.75 -13.41
CA THR A 101 13.50 -34.47 -13.21
C THR A 101 13.78 -33.49 -14.36
N SER A 102 13.52 -33.91 -15.60
CA SER A 102 13.84 -33.18 -16.82
C SER A 102 12.64 -32.33 -17.23
N PHE A 103 12.44 -31.19 -16.59
CA PHE A 103 11.53 -30.17 -17.11
C PHE A 103 12.24 -29.37 -18.21
N ARG A 104 12.08 -29.79 -19.47
CA ARG A 104 12.71 -29.14 -20.64
C ARG A 104 11.96 -27.87 -21.10
N ASP A 105 10.72 -27.71 -20.67
CA ASP A 105 9.76 -26.72 -21.20
C ASP A 105 9.60 -25.47 -20.32
N TRP A 106 10.67 -25.02 -19.64
CA TRP A 106 10.68 -23.73 -18.92
C TRP A 106 10.27 -22.53 -19.80
N ALA A 107 10.55 -22.61 -21.10
CA ALA A 107 10.17 -21.58 -22.06
C ALA A 107 8.66 -21.50 -22.32
N LYS A 108 7.89 -22.54 -21.96
CA LYS A 108 6.42 -22.57 -22.11
C LYS A 108 5.68 -22.21 -20.82
N LEU A 109 6.41 -21.98 -19.73
CA LEU A 109 5.81 -21.66 -18.45
C LEU A 109 5.45 -20.18 -18.45
N THR A 110 4.15 -19.91 -18.59
CA THR A 110 3.60 -18.56 -18.59
C THR A 110 2.79 -18.31 -17.32
N TYR A 111 3.02 -17.17 -16.69
CA TYR A 111 2.26 -16.67 -15.54
C TYR A 111 1.88 -15.22 -15.82
N MET A 112 0.58 -14.89 -15.77
CA MET A 112 0.08 -13.55 -16.12
C MET A 112 0.56 -13.09 -17.50
N ASN A 113 0.53 -13.99 -18.49
CA ASN A 113 1.07 -13.79 -19.85
C ASN A 113 2.56 -13.41 -19.90
N GLY A 114 3.29 -13.47 -18.78
CA GLY A 114 4.74 -13.27 -18.70
C GLY A 114 5.49 -14.59 -18.58
N ASP A 115 6.78 -14.56 -18.88
CA ASP A 115 7.66 -15.72 -18.74
C ASP A 115 8.27 -15.79 -17.32
N ILE A 116 9.23 -16.70 -17.14
CA ILE A 116 9.97 -16.83 -15.88
C ILE A 116 10.71 -15.56 -15.47
N VAL A 117 11.15 -14.74 -16.44
CA VAL A 117 11.86 -13.49 -16.16
C VAL A 117 10.89 -12.46 -15.61
N SER A 118 9.70 -12.32 -16.21
CA SER A 118 8.63 -11.46 -15.68
C SER A 118 8.21 -11.87 -14.26
N PHE A 119 8.09 -13.18 -13.98
CA PHE A 119 7.77 -13.64 -12.63
C PHE A 119 8.89 -13.34 -11.62
N LYS A 120 10.15 -13.44 -12.03
CA LYS A 120 11.30 -13.04 -11.20
C LYS A 120 11.27 -11.54 -10.92
N GLU A 121 10.97 -10.70 -11.90
CA GLU A 121 10.83 -9.24 -11.75
C GLU A 121 9.68 -8.87 -10.80
N LEU A 122 8.55 -9.57 -10.91
CA LEU A 122 7.44 -9.46 -9.96
C LEU A 122 7.89 -9.72 -8.52
N LEU A 123 8.61 -10.82 -8.26
CA LEU A 123 9.13 -11.14 -6.93
C LEU A 123 10.19 -10.12 -6.46
N ALA A 124 10.99 -9.59 -7.37
CA ALA A 124 11.96 -8.54 -7.07
C ALA A 124 11.25 -7.27 -6.58
N GLY A 125 10.14 -6.88 -7.21
CA GLY A 125 9.29 -5.77 -6.76
C GLY A 125 8.81 -5.96 -5.32
N TYR A 126 8.21 -7.11 -5.01
CA TYR A 126 7.79 -7.45 -3.64
C TYR A 126 8.94 -7.39 -2.63
N LYS A 127 10.07 -8.04 -2.96
CA LYS A 127 11.26 -8.08 -2.10
C LYS A 127 11.78 -6.67 -1.81
N SER A 128 11.89 -5.81 -2.83
CA SER A 128 12.38 -4.44 -2.68
C SER A 128 11.43 -3.59 -1.85
N THR A 129 10.10 -3.70 -2.04
CA THR A 129 9.11 -3.01 -1.20
C THR A 129 9.20 -3.44 0.26
N ILE A 130 9.34 -4.74 0.54
CA ILE A 130 9.53 -5.25 1.91
C ILE A 130 10.84 -4.72 2.51
N THR A 131 11.91 -4.70 1.71
CA THR A 131 13.22 -4.16 2.13
C THR A 131 13.11 -2.69 2.50
N ILE A 132 12.41 -1.88 1.71
CA ILE A 132 12.16 -0.47 2.00
C ILE A 132 11.42 -0.32 3.32
N ALA A 133 10.32 -1.05 3.52
CA ALA A 133 9.55 -0.97 4.76
C ALA A 133 10.35 -1.39 6.01
N LEU A 134 11.21 -2.40 5.88
CA LEU A 134 12.13 -2.79 6.94
C LEU A 134 13.19 -1.72 7.22
N ALA A 135 13.78 -1.15 6.17
CA ALA A 135 14.76 -0.08 6.33
C ALA A 135 14.10 1.15 6.96
N ASP A 136 12.90 1.53 6.52
CA ASP A 136 12.08 2.60 7.09
C ASP A 136 11.88 2.44 8.61
N ALA A 137 11.52 1.24 9.06
CA ALA A 137 11.36 0.93 10.49
C ALA A 137 12.69 0.99 11.28
N ASN A 138 13.78 0.50 10.68
CA ASN A 138 15.11 0.53 11.29
C ASN A 138 15.67 1.96 11.39
N LEU A 139 15.48 2.76 10.35
CA LEU A 139 15.98 4.14 10.29
C LEU A 139 15.20 5.08 11.22
N ARG A 140 13.95 4.75 11.57
CA ARG A 140 13.19 5.44 12.63
C ARG A 140 13.73 5.16 14.03
N SER A 141 14.27 3.96 14.26
CA SER A 141 14.66 3.50 15.60
C SER A 141 16.16 3.61 15.90
N SER A 142 17.00 3.87 14.88
CA SER A 142 18.46 3.87 14.99
C SER A 142 19.10 5.22 14.65
N LYS A 143 20.34 5.43 15.12
CA LYS A 143 21.21 6.50 14.62
C LYS A 143 21.70 6.12 13.23
N VAL A 144 21.49 6.99 12.24
CA VAL A 144 21.78 6.74 10.83
C VAL A 144 22.95 7.62 10.39
N THR A 145 23.70 7.22 9.36
CA THR A 145 24.70 8.06 8.69
C THR A 145 24.14 8.66 7.41
N LEU A 146 24.72 9.76 6.92
CA LEU A 146 24.28 10.39 5.68
C LEU A 146 24.41 9.45 4.46
N GLU A 147 25.44 8.60 4.44
CA GLU A 147 25.66 7.58 3.41
C GLU A 147 24.50 6.58 3.36
N VAL A 148 24.16 5.97 4.50
CA VAL A 148 23.05 5.01 4.60
C VAL A 148 21.71 5.64 4.19
N LEU A 149 21.48 6.91 4.53
CA LEU A 149 20.28 7.62 4.10
C LEU A 149 20.25 7.85 2.58
N ASN A 150 21.39 8.16 1.97
CA ASN A 150 21.47 8.34 0.52
C ASN A 150 21.30 7.01 -0.23
N ASP A 151 21.91 5.93 0.27
CA ASP A 151 21.71 4.58 -0.27
C ASP A 151 20.24 4.16 -0.20
N TYR A 152 19.59 4.46 0.93
CA TYR A 152 18.15 4.23 1.10
C TYR A 152 17.31 5.04 0.10
N LYS A 153 17.65 6.31 -0.13
CA LYS A 153 16.99 7.14 -1.17
C LYS A 153 17.19 6.55 -2.56
N GLY A 154 18.40 6.09 -2.88
CA GLY A 154 18.70 5.39 -4.14
C GLY A 154 17.81 4.16 -4.32
N LEU A 155 17.75 3.29 -3.29
CA LEU A 155 16.91 2.10 -3.29
C LEU A 155 15.42 2.43 -3.52
N ILE A 156 14.90 3.49 -2.90
CA ILE A 156 13.51 3.93 -3.12
C ILE A 156 13.30 4.35 -4.58
N CYS A 157 14.20 5.17 -5.14
CA CYS A 157 14.10 5.64 -6.52
C CYS A 157 14.11 4.47 -7.52
N ASP A 158 15.07 3.55 -7.38
CA ASP A 158 15.19 2.38 -8.25
C ASP A 158 13.94 1.50 -8.15
N THR A 159 13.47 1.25 -6.92
CA THR A 159 12.26 0.42 -6.70
C THR A 159 11.00 1.08 -7.28
N LYS A 160 10.84 2.40 -7.15
CA LYS A 160 9.70 3.10 -7.77
C LYS A 160 9.72 2.95 -9.28
N LEU A 161 10.88 3.16 -9.91
CA LEU A 161 11.02 3.01 -11.35
C LEU A 161 10.65 1.59 -11.82
N ASP A 162 11.13 0.57 -11.11
CA ASP A 162 10.80 -0.83 -11.42
C ASP A 162 9.31 -1.12 -11.27
N LEU A 163 8.67 -0.63 -10.20
CA LEU A 163 7.23 -0.81 -9.96
C LEU A 163 6.37 -0.05 -10.98
N GLU A 164 6.78 1.15 -11.39
CA GLU A 164 6.09 1.92 -12.45
C GLU A 164 6.18 1.22 -13.81
N ASN A 165 7.33 0.62 -14.12
CA ASN A 165 7.49 -0.18 -15.34
C ASN A 165 6.62 -1.44 -15.29
N HIS A 166 6.57 -2.12 -14.15
CA HIS A 166 5.69 -3.27 -13.93
C HIS A 166 4.20 -2.91 -14.04
N LEU A 167 3.79 -1.74 -13.52
CA LEU A 167 2.42 -1.25 -13.66
C LEU A 167 2.03 -1.06 -15.13
N LYS A 168 2.92 -0.46 -15.94
CA LYS A 168 2.71 -0.29 -17.39
C LYS A 168 2.62 -1.64 -18.12
N ASP A 169 3.42 -2.62 -17.71
CA ASP A 169 3.37 -3.98 -18.26
C ASP A 169 2.02 -4.67 -17.94
N ILE A 170 1.56 -4.60 -16.69
CA ILE A 170 0.24 -5.13 -16.29
C ILE A 170 -0.89 -4.46 -17.07
N ASP A 171 -0.87 -3.12 -17.17
CA ASP A 171 -1.87 -2.38 -17.94
C ASP A 171 -1.88 -2.81 -19.41
N SER A 172 -0.72 -2.98 -20.03
CA SER A 172 -0.59 -3.45 -21.41
C SER A 172 -1.19 -4.86 -21.56
N LYS A 173 -0.88 -5.78 -20.64
CA LYS A 173 -1.43 -7.15 -20.63
C LYS A 173 -2.95 -7.18 -20.43
N LEU A 174 -3.48 -6.29 -19.58
CA LEU A 174 -4.93 -6.16 -19.40
C LEU A 174 -5.62 -5.66 -20.68
N GLN A 175 -5.04 -4.67 -21.36
CA GLN A 175 -5.56 -4.17 -22.65
C GLN A 175 -5.49 -5.24 -23.75
N GLU A 176 -4.44 -6.06 -23.79
CA GLU A 176 -4.33 -7.19 -24.71
C GLU A 176 -5.43 -8.23 -24.48
N ILE A 177 -5.72 -8.59 -23.23
CA ILE A 177 -6.80 -9.55 -22.91
C ILE A 177 -8.16 -9.00 -23.34
N VAL A 178 -8.41 -7.71 -23.10
CA VAL A 178 -9.64 -7.03 -23.57
C VAL A 178 -9.73 -7.08 -25.10
N SER A 179 -8.61 -6.83 -25.78
CA SER A 179 -8.53 -6.83 -27.25
C SER A 179 -8.70 -8.23 -27.86
N GLN A 180 -8.10 -9.26 -27.27
CA GLN A 180 -8.21 -10.66 -27.71
C GLN A 180 -9.60 -11.25 -27.42
N GLY A 181 -10.25 -10.84 -26.32
CA GLY A 181 -11.64 -11.15 -26.04
C GLY A 181 -12.61 -10.61 -27.10
N ILE A 182 -12.21 -9.57 -27.83
CA ILE A 182 -12.96 -9.02 -28.98
C ILE A 182 -12.75 -9.87 -30.25
N THR A 183 -11.61 -10.56 -30.39
CA THR A 183 -11.25 -11.32 -31.61
C THR A 183 -11.70 -12.80 -31.60
N LEU A 184 -11.73 -13.49 -30.45
CA LEU A 184 -12.06 -14.94 -30.38
C LEU A 184 -13.56 -15.28 -30.31
N ALA A 185 -14.42 -14.28 -30.10
CA ALA A 185 -15.85 -14.50 -29.89
C ALA A 185 -16.61 -14.52 -31.22
N THR A 186 -16.72 -15.67 -31.88
CA THR A 186 -17.65 -15.89 -33.00
C THR A 186 -19.12 -15.62 -32.58
N THR A 187 -19.54 -14.37 -32.78
CA THR A 187 -20.82 -13.76 -33.21
C THR A 187 -22.20 -14.28 -32.77
N LYS A 188 -22.39 -15.50 -32.23
CA LYS A 188 -23.71 -15.98 -31.77
C LYS A 188 -23.81 -16.25 -30.27
N ALA A 189 -22.72 -16.68 -29.62
CA ALA A 189 -22.73 -16.87 -28.16
C ALA A 189 -22.57 -15.53 -27.40
N ARG A 190 -21.77 -14.61 -27.96
CA ARG A 190 -21.53 -13.27 -27.39
C ARG A 190 -22.71 -12.33 -27.55
N THR A 191 -23.44 -12.37 -28.67
CA THR A 191 -24.68 -11.57 -28.80
C THR A 191 -25.70 -11.99 -27.74
N ASN A 192 -25.79 -13.28 -27.42
CA ASN A 192 -26.67 -13.75 -26.35
C ASN A 192 -26.15 -13.36 -24.95
N LEU A 193 -24.86 -13.50 -24.65
CA LEU A 193 -24.31 -13.15 -23.32
C LEU A 193 -24.30 -11.64 -23.09
N GLN A 194 -23.89 -10.85 -24.09
CA GLN A 194 -23.94 -9.39 -24.03
C GLN A 194 -25.39 -8.87 -23.96
N ARG A 195 -26.33 -9.52 -24.67
CA ARG A 195 -27.76 -9.19 -24.55
C ARG A 195 -28.29 -9.50 -23.15
N ILE A 196 -27.96 -10.66 -22.58
CA ILE A 196 -28.38 -11.06 -21.23
C ILE A 196 -27.77 -10.13 -20.16
N GLU A 197 -26.50 -9.72 -20.31
CA GLU A 197 -25.87 -8.76 -19.39
C GLU A 197 -26.49 -7.37 -19.51
N SER A 198 -26.73 -6.89 -20.73
CA SER A 198 -27.41 -5.60 -20.96
C SER A 198 -28.86 -5.61 -20.44
N GLU A 199 -29.54 -6.75 -20.53
CA GLU A 199 -30.90 -6.96 -20.04
C GLU A 199 -30.94 -6.99 -18.51
N LYS A 200 -29.92 -7.58 -17.86
CA LYS A 200 -29.74 -7.52 -16.40
C LYS A 200 -29.47 -6.09 -15.93
N GLU A 201 -28.52 -5.40 -16.55
CA GLU A 201 -28.17 -4.02 -16.20
C GLU A 201 -29.37 -3.06 -16.39
N SER A 202 -30.13 -3.23 -17.48
CA SER A 202 -31.36 -2.47 -17.71
C SER A 202 -32.43 -2.81 -16.67
N THR A 203 -32.58 -4.07 -16.27
CA THR A 203 -33.53 -4.50 -15.23
C THR A 203 -33.17 -3.89 -13.87
N GLU A 204 -31.89 -3.84 -13.52
CA GLU A 204 -31.40 -3.22 -12.27
C GLU A 204 -31.65 -1.71 -12.24
N ARG A 205 -31.36 -1.00 -13.33
CA ARG A 205 -31.69 0.44 -13.46
C ARG A 205 -33.19 0.70 -13.36
N CYS A 206 -34.02 -0.12 -14.03
CA CYS A 206 -35.47 0.00 -13.93
C CYS A 206 -35.96 -0.23 -12.50
N LEU A 207 -35.40 -1.19 -11.77
CA LEU A 207 -35.71 -1.43 -10.36
C LEU A 207 -35.34 -0.25 -9.47
N GLU A 208 -34.16 0.32 -9.66
CA GLU A 208 -33.72 1.50 -8.92
C GLU A 208 -34.65 2.70 -9.17
N TYR A 209 -34.99 2.94 -10.43
CA TYR A 209 -35.91 4.00 -10.80
C TYR A 209 -37.31 3.79 -10.22
N CYS A 210 -37.86 2.57 -10.33
CA CYS A 210 -39.18 2.25 -9.78
C CYS A 210 -39.21 2.34 -8.25
N LYS A 211 -38.14 1.95 -7.54
CA LYS A 211 -38.04 2.06 -6.08
C LYS A 211 -37.96 3.53 -5.63
N ASN A 212 -37.13 4.33 -6.30
CA ASN A 212 -37.03 5.77 -6.01
C ASN A 212 -38.35 6.49 -6.29
N LEU A 213 -39.02 6.17 -7.40
CA LEU A 213 -40.34 6.73 -7.71
C LEU A 213 -41.40 6.31 -6.68
N LEU A 214 -41.36 5.07 -6.19
CA LEU A 214 -42.25 4.60 -5.13
C LEU A 214 -42.00 5.35 -3.81
N GLU A 215 -40.74 5.53 -3.42
CA GLU A 215 -40.35 6.33 -2.25
C GLU A 215 -40.78 7.80 -2.38
N GLN A 216 -40.69 8.38 -3.58
CA GLN A 216 -41.20 9.73 -3.83
C GLN A 216 -42.71 9.81 -3.72
N ILE A 217 -43.45 8.80 -4.22
CA ILE A 217 -44.91 8.73 -4.11
C ILE A 217 -45.34 8.53 -2.66
N ASP A 218 -44.66 7.67 -1.91
CA ASP A 218 -44.93 7.40 -0.49
C ASP A 218 -44.51 8.60 0.39
N GLY A 219 -43.46 9.32 -0.01
CA GLY A 219 -42.99 10.55 0.63
C GLY A 219 -43.84 11.79 0.32
N MET A 220 -44.71 11.75 -0.70
CA MET A 220 -45.70 12.78 -1.01
C MET A 220 -46.86 12.72 0.00
N HIS A 221 -46.58 13.08 1.26
CA HIS A 221 -47.61 13.42 2.23
C HIS A 221 -48.16 14.80 1.86
N PHE A 222 -49.35 14.84 1.23
CA PHE A 222 -50.04 16.10 0.96
C PHE A 222 -50.34 16.83 2.26
N GLN A 223 -49.56 17.86 2.58
CA GLN A 223 -49.92 18.85 3.59
C GLN A 223 -51.04 19.70 3.01
N VAL A 224 -52.22 19.61 3.63
CA VAL A 224 -53.31 20.56 3.41
C VAL A 224 -52.80 21.94 3.82
N ILE A 225 -52.68 22.86 2.85
CA ILE A 225 -52.38 24.26 3.13
C ILE A 225 -53.55 24.81 3.96
N PRO A 226 -53.37 25.20 5.24
CA PRO A 226 -54.43 25.84 5.99
C PRO A 226 -54.61 27.22 5.37
N VAL A 227 -55.76 27.47 4.73
CA VAL A 227 -56.14 28.83 4.38
C VAL A 227 -56.24 29.61 5.68
N ALA A 228 -55.45 30.68 5.77
CA ALA A 228 -55.30 31.50 6.97
C ALA A 228 -56.66 31.87 7.57
N SER A 229 -56.86 31.48 8.81
CA SER A 229 -57.81 32.15 9.70
C SER A 229 -57.23 32.11 11.11
N THR A 230 -56.96 33.30 11.61
CA THR A 230 -56.54 33.64 12.97
C THR A 230 -57.34 32.88 14.03
N SER A 231 -56.68 32.04 14.82
CA SER A 231 -56.76 31.99 16.30
C SER A 231 -56.21 30.66 16.83
N ASN A 232 -55.55 30.75 17.97
CA ASN A 232 -54.89 29.68 18.71
C ASN A 232 -55.89 28.60 19.17
N ALA A 233 -55.69 27.34 18.77
CA ALA A 233 -55.83 26.13 19.60
C ALA A 233 -55.58 24.88 18.76
N ALA A 234 -54.86 23.92 19.34
CA ALA A 234 -54.69 22.58 18.80
C ALA A 234 -56.06 21.85 18.76
N VAL A 235 -56.48 21.39 17.58
CA VAL A 235 -57.63 20.50 17.38
C VAL A 235 -57.25 19.41 16.36
N PRO A 236 -57.63 18.13 16.58
CA PRO A 236 -57.28 17.02 15.70
C PRO A 236 -58.03 17.11 14.36
N ILE A 237 -57.33 16.79 13.27
CA ILE A 237 -57.84 16.92 11.90
C ILE A 237 -58.93 15.86 11.63
N SER A 238 -60.12 16.35 11.25
CA SER A 238 -61.32 15.60 10.86
C SER A 238 -61.48 15.61 9.32
N PRO A 239 -62.02 14.55 8.68
CA PRO A 239 -61.93 14.31 7.23
C PRO A 239 -62.97 15.09 6.42
N ARG A 240 -63.09 16.42 6.62
CA ARG A 240 -64.17 17.22 6.01
C ARG A 240 -63.75 18.37 5.09
N ASN A 241 -62.45 18.53 4.80
CA ASN A 241 -61.94 19.53 3.87
C ASN A 241 -61.13 18.91 2.72
N MET A 242 -61.64 17.84 2.10
CA MET A 242 -60.98 17.17 0.97
C MET A 242 -61.79 17.45 -0.29
N THR A 243 -61.20 18.15 -1.26
CA THR A 243 -61.89 18.46 -2.52
C THR A 243 -62.03 17.20 -3.37
N LEU A 244 -62.96 17.20 -4.35
CA LEU A 244 -63.06 16.11 -5.33
C LEU A 244 -61.73 15.88 -6.05
N ALA A 245 -61.01 16.97 -6.34
CA ALA A 245 -59.69 16.93 -6.97
C ALA A 245 -58.65 16.23 -6.08
N ASP A 246 -58.64 16.48 -4.77
CA ASP A 246 -57.72 15.84 -3.83
C ASP A 246 -58.00 14.33 -3.72
N SER A 247 -59.28 13.94 -3.66
CA SER A 247 -59.69 12.54 -3.60
C SER A 247 -59.35 11.77 -4.89
N LEU A 248 -59.57 12.38 -6.05
CA LEU A 248 -59.18 11.80 -7.34
C LEU A 248 -57.65 11.70 -7.48
N THR A 249 -56.90 12.69 -6.99
CA THR A 249 -55.43 12.69 -7.03
C THR A 249 -54.84 11.62 -6.10
N ILE A 250 -55.35 11.50 -4.87
CA ILE A 250 -54.90 10.48 -3.92
C ILE A 250 -55.26 9.06 -4.39
N SER A 251 -56.46 8.87 -4.96
CA SER A 251 -56.86 7.55 -5.49
C SER A 251 -56.07 7.13 -6.72
N THR A 252 -55.78 8.06 -7.65
CA THR A 252 -54.92 7.79 -8.81
C THR A 252 -53.47 7.51 -8.41
N LEU A 253 -52.91 8.26 -7.46
CA LEU A 253 -51.57 7.99 -6.90
C LEU A 253 -51.51 6.66 -6.17
N LYS A 254 -52.53 6.31 -5.38
CA LYS A 254 -52.60 5.00 -4.72
C LYS A 254 -52.64 3.88 -5.75
N THR A 255 -53.41 4.04 -6.82
CA THR A 255 -53.45 3.08 -7.94
C THR A 255 -52.07 2.97 -8.60
N CYS A 256 -51.41 4.10 -8.84
CA CYS A 256 -50.04 4.16 -9.38
C CYS A 256 -49.03 3.42 -8.48
N SER A 257 -49.07 3.63 -7.16
CA SER A 257 -48.22 2.94 -6.18
C SER A 257 -48.44 1.42 -6.20
N HIS A 258 -49.68 0.95 -6.33
CA HIS A 258 -49.98 -0.49 -6.43
C HIS A 258 -49.42 -1.08 -7.74
N THR A 259 -49.62 -0.40 -8.87
CA THR A 259 -49.09 -0.86 -10.17
C THR A 259 -47.55 -0.84 -10.22
N LEU A 260 -46.93 0.14 -9.55
CA LEU A 260 -45.47 0.27 -9.47
C LEU A 260 -44.88 -0.83 -8.59
N SER A 261 -45.53 -1.14 -7.46
CA SER A 261 -45.16 -2.26 -6.59
C SER A 261 -45.27 -3.60 -7.31
N ASP A 262 -46.32 -3.81 -8.10
CA ASP A 262 -46.46 -5.02 -8.93
C ASP A 262 -45.34 -5.11 -9.99
N THR A 263 -45.02 -3.99 -10.63
CA THR A 263 -43.92 -3.90 -11.61
C THR A 263 -42.56 -4.22 -10.98
N ILE A 264 -42.30 -3.74 -9.75
CA ILE A 264 -41.08 -4.07 -9.00
C ILE A 264 -40.99 -5.57 -8.74
N ASN A 265 -42.07 -6.20 -8.28
CA ASN A 265 -42.10 -7.66 -8.04
C ASN A 265 -41.81 -8.46 -9.31
N GLN A 266 -42.39 -8.04 -10.44
CA GLN A 266 -42.15 -8.68 -11.74
C GLN A 266 -40.68 -8.52 -12.20
N LEU A 267 -40.10 -7.33 -12.04
CA LEU A 267 -38.71 -7.07 -12.36
C LEU A 267 -37.73 -7.82 -11.43
N GLU A 268 -38.07 -8.01 -10.15
CA GLU A 268 -37.27 -8.81 -9.21
C GLU A 268 -37.31 -10.31 -9.54
N ALA A 269 -38.46 -10.83 -9.96
CA ALA A 269 -38.60 -12.18 -10.48
C ALA A 269 -37.81 -12.35 -11.79
N HIS A 270 -37.88 -11.35 -12.69
CA HIS A 270 -37.11 -11.33 -13.93
C HIS A 270 -35.60 -11.32 -13.67
N ARG A 271 -35.11 -10.46 -12.75
CA ARG A 271 -33.70 -10.39 -12.34
C ARG A 271 -33.19 -11.74 -11.84
N SER A 272 -33.98 -12.44 -11.02
CA SER A 272 -33.62 -13.74 -10.47
C SER A 272 -33.53 -14.82 -11.56
N SER A 273 -34.48 -14.83 -12.49
CA SER A 273 -34.47 -15.71 -13.66
C SER A 273 -33.27 -15.46 -14.59
N THR A 274 -32.99 -14.18 -14.90
CA THR A 274 -31.86 -13.77 -15.74
C THR A 274 -30.52 -14.08 -15.06
N GLY A 275 -30.42 -13.92 -13.74
CA GLY A 275 -29.24 -14.30 -12.95
C GLY A 275 -28.95 -15.80 -12.98
N GLU A 276 -29.97 -16.65 -12.81
CA GLU A 276 -29.80 -18.10 -12.95
C GLU A 276 -29.44 -18.51 -14.38
N ASN A 277 -30.03 -17.86 -15.40
CA ASN A 277 -29.65 -18.08 -16.79
C ASN A 277 -28.20 -17.69 -17.10
N LEU A 278 -27.69 -16.59 -16.52
CA LEU A 278 -26.29 -16.17 -16.63
C LEU A 278 -25.36 -17.21 -15.97
N ARG A 279 -25.74 -17.72 -14.79
CA ARG A 279 -25.00 -18.77 -14.07
C ARG A 279 -24.95 -20.08 -14.85
N LEU A 280 -26.07 -20.48 -15.46
CA LEU A 280 -26.16 -21.66 -16.32
C LEU A 280 -25.40 -21.47 -17.64
N ALA A 281 -25.36 -20.26 -18.19
CA ALA A 281 -24.57 -19.93 -19.37
C ALA A 281 -23.06 -19.98 -19.07
N ALA A 282 -22.64 -19.47 -17.92
CA ALA A 282 -21.25 -19.57 -17.44
C ALA A 282 -20.83 -21.04 -17.22
N LEU A 283 -21.70 -21.88 -16.65
CA LEU A 283 -21.45 -23.31 -16.49
C LEU A 283 -21.33 -24.07 -17.83
N ARG A 284 -22.05 -23.63 -18.87
CA ARG A 284 -21.98 -24.22 -20.22
C ARG A 284 -20.73 -23.83 -21.02
N GLN A 285 -20.05 -22.76 -20.62
CA GLN A 285 -18.78 -22.31 -21.23
C GLN A 285 -17.54 -23.05 -20.71
N GLY A 286 -17.68 -23.95 -19.72
CA GLY A 286 -16.57 -24.67 -19.09
C GLY A 286 -15.87 -25.76 -19.92
N VAL A 287 -15.99 -25.78 -21.26
CA VAL A 287 -15.31 -26.77 -22.10
C VAL A 287 -14.62 -26.11 -23.29
N VAL A 288 -13.59 -25.30 -23.05
CA VAL A 288 -12.40 -25.21 -23.92
C VAL A 288 -11.18 -24.93 -23.04
N HIS A 289 -10.14 -25.74 -23.21
CA HIS A 289 -8.91 -25.77 -22.43
C HIS A 289 -7.87 -24.80 -23.01
N GLU A 290 -7.52 -23.75 -22.27
CA GLU A 290 -6.21 -23.09 -22.11
C GLU A 290 -6.48 -21.94 -21.12
N SER A 291 -5.62 -21.76 -20.10
CA SER A 291 -5.73 -20.81 -18.96
C SER A 291 -6.94 -19.87 -19.01
N ASP A 292 -7.94 -20.14 -18.15
CA ASP A 292 -9.17 -19.36 -18.06
C ASP A 292 -8.90 -17.85 -18.12
N PRO A 293 -9.33 -17.14 -19.18
CA PRO A 293 -9.01 -15.73 -19.39
C PRO A 293 -9.55 -14.85 -18.25
N ASP A 294 -10.63 -15.29 -17.58
CA ASP A 294 -11.19 -14.57 -16.43
C ASP A 294 -10.33 -14.70 -15.17
N THR A 295 -9.83 -15.90 -14.86
CA THR A 295 -8.88 -16.11 -13.75
C THR A 295 -7.59 -15.31 -13.97
N ASN A 296 -7.08 -15.27 -15.20
CA ASN A 296 -5.86 -14.53 -15.53
C ASN A 296 -6.06 -13.01 -15.42
N ARG A 297 -7.21 -12.50 -15.91
CA ARG A 297 -7.60 -11.09 -15.74
C ARG A 297 -7.73 -10.69 -14.27
N GLN A 298 -8.35 -11.53 -13.44
CA GLN A 298 -8.46 -11.26 -12.01
C GLN A 298 -7.09 -11.21 -11.33
N THR A 299 -6.18 -12.13 -11.70
CA THR A 299 -4.81 -12.14 -11.17
C THR A 299 -4.07 -10.85 -11.54
N LEU A 300 -4.19 -10.39 -12.80
CA LEU A 300 -3.64 -9.10 -13.25
C LEU A 300 -4.24 -7.90 -12.52
N GLN A 301 -5.54 -7.91 -12.22
CA GLN A 301 -6.18 -6.83 -11.47
C GLN A 301 -5.70 -6.76 -10.01
N ASN A 302 -5.60 -7.91 -9.35
CA ASN A 302 -5.09 -7.96 -7.98
C ASN A 302 -3.62 -7.51 -7.93
N GLU A 303 -2.82 -7.91 -8.92
CA GLU A 303 -1.42 -7.51 -9.03
C GLU A 303 -1.26 -6.01 -9.30
N LEU A 304 -2.14 -5.42 -10.12
CA LEU A 304 -2.19 -3.98 -10.36
C LEU A 304 -2.46 -3.20 -9.05
N GLU A 305 -3.45 -3.64 -8.27
CA GLU A 305 -3.75 -3.02 -6.98
C GLU A 305 -2.59 -3.18 -5.99
N SER A 306 -1.92 -4.34 -6.01
CA SER A 306 -0.78 -4.64 -5.16
C SER A 306 0.42 -3.78 -5.49
N THR A 307 0.72 -3.63 -6.78
CA THR A 307 1.78 -2.76 -7.28
C THR A 307 1.53 -1.29 -6.87
N LYS A 308 0.27 -0.83 -6.91
CA LYS A 308 -0.09 0.51 -6.40
C LYS A 308 0.14 0.65 -4.91
N GLN A 309 -0.15 -0.38 -4.11
CA GLN A 309 0.14 -0.35 -2.67
C GLN A 309 1.65 -0.39 -2.39
N CYS A 310 2.43 -1.15 -3.17
CA CYS A 310 3.89 -1.13 -3.12
C CYS A 310 4.45 0.27 -3.41
N LEU A 311 3.90 0.98 -4.41
CA LEU A 311 4.26 2.36 -4.70
C LEU A 311 3.93 3.29 -3.53
N SER A 312 2.75 3.15 -2.92
CA SER A 312 2.37 3.94 -1.73
C SER A 312 3.34 3.74 -0.55
N VAL A 313 3.85 2.52 -0.35
CA VAL A 313 4.91 2.26 0.64
C VAL A 313 6.18 3.03 0.29
N CYS A 314 6.59 3.02 -0.98
CA CYS A 314 7.77 3.74 -1.46
C CYS A 314 7.59 5.26 -1.38
N ASP A 315 6.39 5.79 -1.63
CA ASP A 315 6.06 7.21 -1.50
C ASP A 315 6.19 7.67 -0.05
N ARG A 316 5.58 6.95 0.88
CA ARG A 316 5.68 7.24 2.31
C ARG A 316 7.12 7.19 2.81
N ALA A 317 7.88 6.18 2.37
CA ALA A 317 9.31 6.06 2.66
C ALA A 317 10.13 7.24 2.10
N SER A 318 9.79 7.69 0.89
CA SER A 318 10.42 8.84 0.23
C SER A 318 10.13 10.15 0.97
N GLU A 319 8.88 10.36 1.40
CA GLU A 319 8.48 11.52 2.19
C GLU A 319 9.25 11.56 3.51
N TRP A 320 9.33 10.43 4.21
CA TRP A 320 10.10 10.30 5.43
C TRP A 320 11.60 10.57 5.20
N ALA A 321 12.20 10.00 4.15
CA ALA A 321 13.60 10.24 3.81
C ALA A 321 13.89 11.71 3.42
N SER A 322 12.84 12.46 3.03
CA SER A 322 12.91 13.85 2.60
C SER A 322 12.45 14.85 3.67
N SER A 323 12.00 14.38 4.84
CA SER A 323 11.29 15.19 5.85
C SER A 323 12.18 16.18 6.63
N GLY A 324 13.32 16.62 6.08
CA GLY A 324 14.16 17.64 6.70
C GLY A 324 15.07 17.17 7.83
N ARG A 325 15.26 15.85 8.00
CA ARG A 325 16.21 15.28 9.00
C ARG A 325 17.68 15.47 8.65
N VAL A 326 18.02 16.31 7.67
CA VAL A 326 19.41 16.64 7.32
C VAL A 326 19.57 18.15 7.43
N HIS A 327 20.20 18.60 8.50
CA HIS A 327 20.59 20.00 8.70
C HIS A 327 21.81 20.30 7.84
N VAL A 328 21.63 21.13 6.81
CA VAL A 328 22.72 21.58 5.93
C VAL A 328 23.29 22.87 6.50
N VAL A 329 24.59 22.86 6.80
CA VAL A 329 25.33 24.00 7.34
C VAL A 329 26.50 24.31 6.42
N GLU A 330 26.47 25.47 5.77
CA GLU A 330 27.51 25.89 4.81
C GLU A 330 28.20 27.18 5.28
N ASP A 331 29.50 27.28 5.02
CA ASP A 331 30.34 28.47 5.22
C ASP A 331 30.27 29.09 6.62
N ILE A 332 30.29 28.22 7.64
CA ILE A 332 30.24 28.63 9.04
C ILE A 332 31.63 28.92 9.60
N SER A 333 31.81 30.11 10.17
CA SER A 333 33.09 30.51 10.78
C SER A 333 32.92 31.01 12.20
N ILE A 334 33.80 30.57 13.09
CA ILE A 334 33.88 31.08 14.45
C ILE A 334 35.19 31.84 14.69
N GLY A 335 35.11 32.97 15.38
CA GLY A 335 36.27 33.79 15.75
C GLY A 335 37.13 33.16 16.85
N ASN A 336 38.25 33.81 17.17
CA ASN A 336 39.17 33.35 18.23
C ASN A 336 38.44 33.28 19.59
N ASN A 337 38.72 32.23 20.36
CA ASN A 337 38.11 31.92 21.66
C ASN A 337 36.57 31.80 21.63
N GLY A 338 35.96 31.67 20.46
CA GLY A 338 34.51 31.46 20.33
C GLY A 338 34.11 30.03 20.69
N LYS A 339 32.87 29.86 21.17
CA LYS A 339 32.25 28.55 21.37
C LYS A 339 30.96 28.47 20.55
N GLN A 340 30.81 27.42 19.74
CA GLN A 340 29.61 27.17 18.96
C GLN A 340 29.18 25.72 19.08
N LEU A 341 27.88 25.54 19.33
CA LEU A 341 27.26 24.25 19.48
C LEU A 341 26.03 24.19 18.58
N CYS A 342 26.04 23.29 17.60
CA CYS A 342 24.90 23.03 16.72
C CYS A 342 24.43 21.61 16.98
N VAL A 343 23.31 21.48 17.67
CA VAL A 343 22.83 20.20 18.18
C VAL A 343 21.40 19.97 17.72
N SER A 344 21.09 18.73 17.35
CA SER A 344 19.71 18.31 17.15
C SER A 344 19.34 17.16 18.10
N THR A 345 18.06 17.09 18.43
CA THR A 345 17.48 15.97 19.17
C THR A 345 17.36 14.75 18.26
N LEU A 346 17.11 13.59 18.87
CA LEU A 346 17.35 12.24 18.36
C LEU A 346 17.25 12.05 16.82
N GLY A 347 18.42 11.85 16.19
CA GLY A 347 18.57 11.21 14.89
C GLY A 347 18.49 12.11 13.66
N ASP A 348 18.47 13.43 13.81
CA ASP A 348 18.76 14.31 12.67
C ASP A 348 20.26 14.29 12.32
N LEU A 349 20.52 14.29 11.03
CA LEU A 349 21.85 14.34 10.43
C LEU A 349 22.30 15.78 10.22
N PHE A 350 23.61 15.99 10.23
CA PHE A 350 24.23 17.26 9.84
C PHE A 350 25.10 17.04 8.59
N ASN A 351 24.92 17.88 7.59
CA ASN A 351 25.79 17.98 6.43
C ASN A 351 26.52 19.32 6.48
N ILE A 352 27.81 19.30 6.84
CA ILE A 352 28.59 20.51 7.12
C ILE A 352 29.61 20.69 6.00
N LYS A 353 29.61 21.86 5.37
CA LYS A 353 30.61 22.25 4.37
C LYS A 353 31.24 23.58 4.74
N GLY A 354 32.56 23.70 4.60
CA GLY A 354 33.25 24.98 4.78
C GLY A 354 33.33 25.48 6.23
N ALA A 355 33.26 24.61 7.23
CA ALA A 355 33.41 25.01 8.63
C ALA A 355 34.84 25.49 8.96
N ARG A 356 34.96 26.65 9.61
CA ARG A 356 36.24 27.28 10.01
C ARG A 356 36.23 27.66 11.48
N ALA A 357 37.34 27.39 12.16
CA ALA A 357 37.50 27.64 13.59
C ALA A 357 38.74 28.51 13.86
N GLY A 358 38.55 29.62 14.57
CA GLY A 358 39.62 30.50 15.05
C GLY A 358 40.47 29.88 16.15
N HIS A 359 41.58 30.55 16.53
CA HIS A 359 42.47 30.04 17.57
C HIS A 359 41.75 29.96 18.94
N GLY A 360 41.95 28.87 19.67
CA GLY A 360 41.29 28.63 20.96
C GLY A 360 39.77 28.45 20.89
N SER A 361 39.19 28.30 19.70
CA SER A 361 37.74 28.13 19.55
C SER A 361 37.30 26.66 19.67
N PHE A 362 36.04 26.46 20.07
CA PHE A 362 35.39 25.16 20.18
C PHE A 362 34.14 25.14 19.30
N GLN A 363 34.04 24.14 18.41
CA GLN A 363 32.90 23.97 17.53
C GLN A 363 32.44 22.50 17.57
N PHE A 364 31.16 22.27 17.83
CA PHE A 364 30.56 20.93 17.82
C PHE A 364 29.28 20.93 17.00
N PHE A 365 29.13 19.89 16.17
CA PHE A 365 27.93 19.60 15.42
C PHE A 365 27.53 18.15 15.65
N GLY A 366 26.26 17.89 15.90
CA GLY A 366 25.77 16.52 15.93
C GLY A 366 24.47 16.33 16.68
N SER A 367 23.94 15.11 16.61
CA SER A 367 22.78 14.72 17.41
C SER A 367 23.22 14.19 18.77
N VAL A 368 22.70 14.78 19.84
CA VAL A 368 22.99 14.41 21.23
C VAL A 368 21.69 14.25 22.00
N SER A 369 21.68 13.34 22.98
CA SER A 369 20.55 13.25 23.91
C SER A 369 20.53 14.46 24.84
N GLU A 370 19.37 14.79 25.39
CA GLU A 370 19.21 15.92 26.32
C GLU A 370 20.12 15.79 27.56
N CYS A 371 20.28 14.56 28.07
CA CYS A 371 21.18 14.26 29.18
C CYS A 371 22.65 14.56 28.83
N SER A 372 23.13 14.07 27.67
CA SER A 372 24.51 14.30 27.24
C SER A 372 24.78 15.76 26.88
N LEU A 373 23.79 16.47 26.33
CA LEU A 373 23.88 17.91 26.08
C LEU A 373 24.12 18.69 27.37
N SER A 374 23.35 18.36 28.42
CA SER A 374 23.46 19.00 29.73
C SER A 374 24.83 18.80 30.37
N GLU A 375 25.44 17.62 30.19
CA GLU A 375 26.80 17.34 30.66
C GLU A 375 27.87 18.13 29.90
N VAL A 376 27.79 18.16 28.57
CA VAL A 376 28.72 18.92 27.72
C VAL A 376 28.66 20.41 28.05
N LEU A 377 27.46 20.97 28.25
CA LEU A 377 27.30 22.36 28.65
C LEU A 377 27.90 22.64 30.04
N ARG A 378 27.76 21.72 31.01
CA ARG A 378 28.38 21.86 32.34
C ARG A 378 29.91 21.80 32.29
N SER A 379 30.49 20.84 31.57
CA SER A 379 31.95 20.72 31.48
C SER A 379 32.57 21.94 30.81
N GLN A 380 31.90 22.49 29.80
CA GLN A 380 32.34 23.70 29.10
C GLN A 380 32.31 24.96 29.98
N ASN A 381 31.32 25.09 30.85
CA ASN A 381 31.25 26.19 31.82
C ASN A 381 32.34 26.05 32.90
N GLN A 382 32.64 24.83 33.36
CA GLN A 382 33.69 24.60 34.37
C GLN A 382 35.10 24.91 33.86
N GLN A 383 35.44 24.54 32.63
CA GLN A 383 36.74 24.88 32.03
C GLN A 383 36.95 26.39 31.87
N GLN A 384 35.86 27.14 31.67
CA GLN A 384 35.91 28.61 31.58
C GLN A 384 36.20 29.27 32.93
N TYR A 385 35.71 28.69 34.03
CA TYR A 385 36.04 29.15 35.39
C TYR A 385 37.52 28.93 35.72
N VAL A 386 38.07 27.75 35.41
CA VAL A 386 39.48 27.43 35.69
C VAL A 386 40.44 28.29 34.85
N HIS A 387 40.10 28.59 33.59
CA HIS A 387 40.94 29.44 32.74
C HIS A 387 40.89 30.92 33.14
N ASN A 388 39.75 31.41 33.64
CA ASN A 388 39.64 32.76 34.19
C ASN A 388 40.37 32.91 35.53
N GLU A 389 40.40 31.87 36.38
CA GLU A 389 41.19 31.88 37.62
C GLU A 389 42.69 31.85 37.34
N SER A 390 43.17 31.05 36.37
CA SER A 390 44.62 31.02 36.06
C SER A 390 45.11 32.30 35.36
N THR A 391 44.27 32.97 34.57
CA THR A 391 44.62 34.26 33.95
C THR A 391 44.52 35.42 34.93
N ALA A 392 43.64 35.35 35.93
CA ALA A 392 43.61 36.30 37.04
C ALA A 392 44.86 36.16 37.94
N ASP A 393 45.31 34.93 38.22
CA ASP A 393 46.54 34.69 38.99
C ASP A 393 47.82 35.10 38.21
N GLU A 394 47.86 34.94 36.87
CA GLU A 394 48.99 35.43 36.06
C GLU A 394 49.03 36.98 35.96
N MET A 395 47.88 37.66 35.89
CA MET A 395 47.84 39.14 35.91
C MET A 395 48.19 39.74 37.28
N CYS A 396 47.97 39.01 38.39
CA CYS A 396 48.35 39.46 39.73
C CYS A 396 49.86 39.34 40.03
N ILE A 397 50.64 38.59 39.23
CA ILE A 397 52.08 38.37 39.48
C ILE A 397 52.98 39.39 38.74
N SER A 398 52.49 40.11 37.72
CA SER A 398 53.33 41.07 36.97
C SER A 398 53.34 42.51 37.53
N GLY A 399 52.77 42.73 38.71
CA GLY A 399 52.59 44.05 39.32
C GLY A 399 53.54 44.34 40.48
N GLY A 400 54.84 44.43 40.24
CA GLY A 400 55.74 45.14 41.14
C GLY A 400 57.12 44.50 41.31
N HIS A 401 58.13 45.17 40.76
CA HIS A 401 59.35 45.53 41.49
C HIS A 401 60.07 46.64 40.72
N ALA A 402 59.79 47.89 41.10
CA ALA A 402 60.74 48.97 40.99
C ALA A 402 61.57 48.96 42.28
N GLY A 403 62.89 48.78 42.16
CA GLY A 403 63.83 48.80 43.28
C GLY A 403 65.20 49.21 42.79
N SER A 404 65.55 50.47 43.06
CA SER A 404 66.85 51.11 42.81
C SER A 404 67.91 50.66 43.82
N THR A 405 69.14 51.18 43.66
CA THR A 405 70.39 51.11 44.48
C THR A 405 71.27 49.87 44.25
N ILE A 406 72.57 49.95 43.90
CA ILE A 406 73.61 51.01 43.90
C ILE A 406 74.42 50.91 42.60
#